data_AF-A0ABF7QYH0-F1
#
_entry.id   AF-A0ABF7QYH0-F1
#
_cell.length_a   1.000
_cell.length_b   1.000
_cell.length_c   1.000
_cell.angle_alpha   90.00
_cell.angle_beta   90.00
_cell.angle_gamma   90.00
#
_symmetry.space_group_name_H-M   'P 1'
#
loop_
_entity.id
_entity.type
_entity.pdbx_description
1 polymer ?
#
loop_
_entity_poly.entity_id
_entity_poly.type
_entity_poly.pdbx_seq_one_letter_code
_entity_poly.pdbx_strand_id
1 'polypeptide(L)'
;MTVQGLFSARANAAAQISAVPRIAIVGRGFSGMMAAIALMKTLRAPFHLQLFDPNSSVSGGQALASARASTILNTRVRDLSVEIGDNDDFNDWLCSNAAFRAAVPAAIPGFRQIFVPKEIFSDYVYQRFSEALAARRDITVQVCNDPVVAIRRSHGNRFLLESANPANPLFDTVILATGYGLSDPDAGERQASPVRAQRLVARPHAVLLGSGIRVVDQLLQLRDSGYAGQVTIISRRGFLPQSHTPNSADPVFPAEALPESLPDIVRFIREACREAEEEGRSWQSVMNGLRKHARSLWRSLPARDKHQFNRHLRAIYDSHRNRLPEAMHLRLKRELAEGRTVLRRGRAGRRGLSGLFFTPAGSAAEEIIHAERIIDCRCQAPDLSAPLIQSLFSAGLAMADELSLGLAVNARGEPFLEDGSAVAGLFAIGPLGLGSLPDIDLVPEIVSQAYAAAERVGERFYPQVKAV
;
A
#
# COMPACT_ATOMS: atom_id res chain seq x y z
N MET A 1 -64.88 21.07 12.62
CA MET A 1 -63.66 21.23 13.43
C MET A 1 -62.96 19.89 13.52
N THR A 2 -61.86 19.77 12.80
CA THR A 2 -60.94 18.63 12.73
C THR A 2 -60.01 18.63 13.95
N VAL A 3 -59.87 17.50 14.62
CA VAL A 3 -58.70 17.23 15.47
C VAL A 3 -58.15 15.86 15.07
N GLN A 4 -56.97 15.91 14.45
CA GLN A 4 -56.17 14.75 14.04
C GLN A 4 -55.61 14.05 15.28
N GLY A 5 -55.88 12.75 15.41
CA GLY A 5 -55.21 11.87 16.35
C GLY A 5 -53.93 11.32 15.72
N LEU A 6 -52.78 11.70 16.28
CA LEU A 6 -51.45 11.24 15.91
C LEU A 6 -51.32 9.71 16.03
N PHE A 7 -50.94 9.06 14.93
CA PHE A 7 -50.38 7.71 14.96
C PHE A 7 -49.01 7.76 15.65
N SER A 8 -48.96 7.26 16.88
CA SER A 8 -47.73 7.08 17.64
C SER A 8 -46.86 6.00 16.99
N ALA A 9 -45.70 6.40 16.48
CA ALA A 9 -44.61 5.52 16.08
C ALA A 9 -44.09 4.78 17.33
N ARG A 10 -44.60 3.58 17.58
CA ARG A 10 -43.98 2.62 18.50
C ARG A 10 -43.65 1.33 17.77
N ALA A 11 -42.40 0.92 18.02
CA ALA A 11 -41.87 -0.43 17.88
C ALA A 11 -41.32 -0.87 16.50
N ASN A 12 -40.33 -0.14 15.98
CA ASN A 12 -39.19 -0.77 15.27
C ASN A 12 -38.04 -1.18 16.24
N ALA A 13 -38.27 -1.08 17.55
CA ALA A 13 -37.31 -1.46 18.59
C ALA A 13 -37.39 -2.95 18.98
N ALA A 14 -38.23 -3.76 18.33
CA ALA A 14 -38.45 -5.16 18.64
C ALA A 14 -37.99 -6.07 17.49
N ALA A 15 -36.70 -6.01 17.17
CA ALA A 15 -35.98 -7.05 16.44
C ALA A 15 -34.49 -7.10 16.82
N GLN A 16 -34.14 -6.79 18.07
CA GLN A 16 -32.81 -7.10 18.61
C GLN A 16 -32.80 -8.55 19.11
N ILE A 17 -32.79 -9.50 18.17
CA ILE A 17 -32.10 -10.75 18.45
C ILE A 17 -30.62 -10.39 18.40
N SER A 18 -30.00 -10.36 19.58
CA SER A 18 -28.57 -10.11 19.83
C SER A 18 -27.70 -11.15 19.13
N ALA A 19 -27.59 -11.07 17.80
CA ALA A 19 -26.63 -11.84 17.04
C ALA A 19 -25.26 -11.16 17.17
N VAL A 20 -24.26 -11.95 17.55
CA VAL A 20 -22.85 -11.54 17.57
C VAL A 20 -22.48 -11.02 16.17
N PRO A 21 -22.00 -9.76 16.01
CA PRO A 21 -21.71 -9.18 14.71
C PRO A 21 -20.75 -10.02 13.89
N ARG A 22 -21.03 -10.17 12.59
CA ARG A 22 -20.16 -10.89 11.64
C ARG A 22 -19.39 -9.90 10.78
N ILE A 23 -18.07 -10.00 10.81
CA ILE A 23 -17.16 -9.11 10.09
C ILE A 23 -16.34 -9.94 9.10
N ALA A 24 -16.32 -9.53 7.83
CA ALA A 24 -15.45 -10.10 6.81
C ALA A 24 -14.25 -9.18 6.54
N ILE A 25 -13.07 -9.77 6.35
CA ILE A 25 -11.91 -9.08 5.78
C ILE A 25 -11.52 -9.82 4.50
N VAL A 26 -11.48 -9.10 3.38
CA VAL A 26 -11.11 -9.64 2.06
C VAL A 26 -9.69 -9.20 1.71
N GLY A 27 -8.75 -10.13 1.79
CA GLY A 27 -7.31 -9.94 1.71
C GLY A 27 -6.66 -10.09 3.09
N ARG A 28 -5.68 -10.99 3.19
CA ARG A 28 -4.88 -11.31 4.40
C ARG A 28 -3.44 -10.80 4.26
N GLY A 29 -3.27 -9.75 3.46
CA GLY A 29 -2.04 -8.98 3.42
C GLY A 29 -1.87 -8.07 4.65
N PHE A 30 -0.87 -7.19 4.65
CA PHE A 30 -0.60 -6.28 5.77
C PHE A 30 -1.84 -5.46 6.17
N SER A 31 -2.56 -4.88 5.21
CA SER A 31 -3.80 -4.14 5.47
C SER A 31 -4.88 -4.98 6.14
N GLY A 32 -5.01 -6.26 5.77
CA GLY A 32 -6.02 -7.17 6.33
C GLY A 32 -5.64 -7.65 7.72
N MET A 33 -4.36 -8.00 7.92
CA MET A 33 -3.81 -8.35 9.22
C MET A 33 -3.94 -7.17 10.20
N MET A 34 -3.65 -5.95 9.75
CA MET A 34 -3.86 -4.76 10.58
C MET A 34 -5.31 -4.50 10.90
N ALA A 35 -6.23 -4.63 9.93
CA ALA A 35 -7.65 -4.50 10.21
C ALA A 35 -8.11 -5.52 11.26
N ALA A 36 -7.62 -6.76 11.20
CA ALA A 36 -7.93 -7.77 12.20
C ALA A 36 -7.36 -7.44 13.59
N ILE A 37 -6.08 -7.04 13.68
CA ILE A 37 -5.45 -6.59 14.93
C ILE A 37 -6.25 -5.43 15.54
N ALA A 38 -6.53 -4.41 14.73
CA ALA A 38 -7.29 -3.23 15.15
C ALA A 38 -8.68 -3.60 15.66
N LEU A 39 -9.42 -4.48 14.98
CA LEU A 39 -10.72 -4.95 15.46
C LEU A 39 -10.62 -5.65 16.82
N MET A 40 -9.65 -6.55 16.99
CA MET A 40 -9.47 -7.31 18.23
C MET A 40 -9.08 -6.41 19.42
N LYS A 41 -8.32 -5.34 19.15
CA LYS A 41 -7.86 -4.38 20.19
C LYS A 41 -8.88 -3.28 20.49
N THR A 42 -9.68 -2.87 19.53
CA THR A 42 -10.62 -1.75 19.68
C THR A 42 -12.01 -2.18 20.16
N LEU A 43 -12.56 -3.27 19.61
CA LEU A 43 -13.92 -3.71 19.97
C LEU A 43 -13.91 -4.44 21.32
N ARG A 44 -14.74 -4.02 22.27
CA ARG A 44 -14.81 -4.66 23.61
C ARG A 44 -15.80 -5.81 23.72
N ALA A 45 -16.74 -5.90 22.79
CA ALA A 45 -17.79 -6.92 22.79
C ALA A 45 -17.50 -8.02 21.76
N PRO A 46 -18.14 -9.20 21.90
CA PRO A 46 -17.92 -10.35 21.02
C PRO A 46 -18.22 -10.03 19.54
N PHE A 47 -17.50 -10.69 18.64
CA PHE A 47 -17.78 -10.68 17.20
C PHE A 47 -17.24 -11.96 16.54
N HIS A 48 -17.76 -12.28 15.36
CA HIS A 48 -17.22 -13.33 14.49
C HIS A 48 -16.45 -12.69 13.35
N LEU A 49 -15.19 -13.10 13.17
CA LEU A 49 -14.31 -12.62 12.12
C LEU A 49 -14.05 -13.71 11.09
N GLN A 50 -14.22 -13.40 9.81
CA GLN A 50 -13.82 -14.28 8.72
C GLN A 50 -12.85 -13.56 7.78
N LEU A 51 -11.68 -14.15 7.59
CA LEU A 51 -10.63 -13.67 6.69
C LEU A 51 -10.68 -14.46 5.38
N PHE A 52 -10.73 -13.77 4.25
CA PHE A 52 -10.72 -14.36 2.91
C PHE A 52 -9.42 -14.00 2.19
N ASP A 53 -8.64 -14.97 1.74
CA ASP A 53 -7.49 -14.73 0.87
C ASP A 53 -7.17 -15.97 0.03
N PRO A 54 -7.11 -15.88 -1.31
CA PRO A 54 -6.76 -17.03 -2.15
C PRO A 54 -5.33 -17.54 -1.92
N ASN A 55 -4.44 -16.72 -1.35
CA ASN A 55 -3.09 -17.15 -1.01
C ASN A 55 -3.08 -17.90 0.33
N SER A 56 -2.58 -19.14 0.29
CA SER A 56 -2.49 -20.00 1.47
C SER A 56 -1.45 -19.51 2.50
N SER A 57 -0.44 -18.72 2.09
CA SER A 57 0.58 -18.17 2.98
C SER A 57 0.21 -16.80 3.56
N VAL A 58 0.46 -16.60 4.86
CA VAL A 58 0.40 -15.29 5.52
C VAL A 58 1.78 -14.65 5.37
N SER A 59 1.92 -13.72 4.43
CA SER A 59 3.23 -13.13 4.13
C SER A 59 3.17 -11.60 4.07
N GLY A 60 2.35 -10.97 4.91
CA GLY A 60 2.19 -9.50 4.95
C GLY A 60 1.64 -8.87 3.66
N GLY A 61 1.09 -9.64 2.72
CA GLY A 61 0.51 -9.14 1.46
C GLY A 61 1.56 -8.87 0.38
N GLN A 62 1.15 -8.51 -0.85
CA GLN A 62 2.05 -8.46 -2.03
C GLN A 62 3.39 -7.73 -1.83
N ALA A 63 3.41 -6.65 -1.05
CA ALA A 63 4.64 -5.90 -0.75
C ALA A 63 5.65 -6.70 0.10
N LEU A 64 5.16 -7.61 0.94
CA LEU A 64 5.89 -8.51 1.85
C LEU A 64 5.95 -9.97 1.34
N ALA A 65 5.03 -10.40 0.48
CA ALA A 65 4.87 -11.76 -0.04
C ALA A 65 5.89 -12.15 -1.10
N SER A 66 6.43 -11.16 -1.81
CA SER A 66 7.49 -11.33 -2.81
C SER A 66 8.87 -11.62 -2.18
N ALA A 67 8.94 -11.89 -0.87
CA ALA A 67 10.20 -12.10 -0.18
C ALA A 67 10.80 -13.46 -0.54
N ARG A 68 11.63 -13.44 -1.59
CA ARG A 68 12.85 -14.22 -1.57
C ARG A 68 13.76 -13.55 -0.54
N ALA A 69 14.37 -14.35 0.33
CA ALA A 69 15.33 -13.93 1.36
C ALA A 69 16.33 -12.90 0.80
N SER A 70 16.10 -11.60 1.04
CA SER A 70 17.03 -10.46 0.83
C SER A 70 16.36 -9.09 0.66
N THR A 71 15.05 -8.98 0.41
CA THR A 71 14.45 -7.64 0.23
C THR A 71 14.33 -6.88 1.55
N ILE A 72 15.00 -5.74 1.66
CA ILE A 72 15.04 -4.86 2.84
C ILE A 72 13.87 -3.87 2.78
N LEU A 73 13.26 -3.56 3.93
CA LEU A 73 12.30 -2.48 4.05
C LEU A 73 12.98 -1.13 3.83
N ASN A 74 12.31 -0.23 3.12
CA ASN A 74 12.80 1.11 2.85
C ASN A 74 12.40 2.13 3.92
N THR A 75 11.86 1.66 5.04
CA THR A 75 11.44 2.43 6.20
C THR A 75 12.28 1.98 7.39
N ARG A 76 12.72 2.94 8.23
CA ARG A 76 13.49 2.63 9.43
C ARG A 76 12.62 1.96 10.47
N VAL A 77 13.23 1.16 11.32
CA VAL A 77 12.56 0.50 12.46
C VAL A 77 11.76 1.50 13.31
N ARG A 78 12.32 2.68 13.61
CA ARG A 78 11.62 3.70 14.43
C ARG A 78 10.30 4.23 13.86
N ASP A 79 10.09 4.06 12.55
CA ASP A 79 8.91 4.56 11.84
C ASP A 79 7.95 3.40 11.51
N LEU A 80 8.18 2.21 12.08
CA LEU A 80 7.38 1.00 11.89
C LEU A 80 6.80 0.57 13.24
N SER A 81 5.49 0.45 13.30
CA SER A 81 4.76 -0.15 14.41
C SER A 81 3.39 -0.60 13.91
N VAL A 82 2.82 -1.62 14.54
CA VAL A 82 1.40 -1.99 14.38
C VAL A 82 0.51 -1.41 15.48
N GLU A 83 1.10 -0.81 16.51
CA GLU A 83 0.40 -0.22 17.64
C GLU A 83 0.17 1.28 17.43
N ILE A 84 -1.03 1.75 17.77
CA ILE A 84 -1.29 3.18 17.83
C ILE A 84 -0.76 3.76 19.14
N GLY A 85 0.05 4.81 19.01
CA GLY A 85 0.60 5.54 20.14
C GLY A 85 1.90 4.96 20.69
N ASP A 86 2.29 3.75 20.26
CA ASP A 86 3.57 3.13 20.60
C ASP A 86 4.42 2.96 19.34
N ASN A 87 5.32 3.91 19.11
CA ASN A 87 6.24 3.88 17.96
C ASN A 87 7.44 2.95 18.18
N ASP A 88 7.65 2.47 19.41
CA ASP A 88 8.79 1.62 19.76
C ASP A 88 8.42 0.14 19.81
N ASP A 89 7.14 -0.21 19.70
CA ASP A 89 6.64 -1.59 19.71
C ASP A 89 7.43 -2.57 18.81
N PHE A 90 7.72 -2.18 17.56
CA PHE A 90 8.55 -3.01 16.68
C PHE A 90 10.02 -3.06 17.08
N ASN A 91 10.56 -1.92 17.54
CA ASN A 91 11.93 -1.85 18.04
C ASN A 91 12.12 -2.79 19.25
N ASP A 92 11.17 -2.80 20.17
CA ASP A 92 11.21 -3.59 21.39
C ASP A 92 11.04 -5.07 21.10
N TRP A 93 10.18 -5.41 20.12
CA TRP A 93 10.11 -6.75 19.58
C TRP A 93 11.44 -7.22 18.98
N LEU A 94 12.10 -6.38 18.17
CA LEU A 94 13.43 -6.69 17.60
C LEU A 94 14.50 -6.86 18.69
N CYS A 95 14.46 -6.02 19.73
CA CYS A 95 15.35 -6.13 20.89
C CYS A 95 15.14 -7.43 21.67
N SER A 96 13.92 -7.95 21.67
CA SER A 96 13.56 -9.20 22.35
C SER A 96 13.80 -10.45 21.50
N ASN A 97 13.89 -10.30 20.18
CA ASN A 97 14.11 -11.40 19.24
C ASN A 97 15.58 -11.86 19.25
N ALA A 98 15.86 -12.95 19.96
CA ALA A 98 17.22 -13.48 20.14
C ALA A 98 17.90 -13.86 18.81
N ALA A 99 17.16 -14.44 17.86
CA ALA A 99 17.70 -14.84 16.56
C ALA A 99 18.12 -13.62 15.74
N PHE A 100 17.29 -12.57 15.73
CA PHE A 100 17.63 -11.30 15.08
C PHE A 100 18.85 -10.65 15.73
N ARG A 101 18.89 -10.56 17.07
CA ARG A 101 20.04 -9.99 17.79
C ARG A 101 21.34 -10.72 17.49
N ALA A 102 21.32 -12.04 17.38
CA ALA A 102 22.50 -12.84 17.06
C ALA A 102 23.00 -12.59 15.62
N ALA A 103 22.10 -12.26 14.69
CA ALA A 103 22.42 -11.99 13.30
C ALA A 103 22.90 -10.55 13.04
N VAL A 104 22.64 -9.61 13.96
CA VAL A 104 22.99 -8.20 13.80
C VAL A 104 24.34 -7.88 14.48
N PRO A 105 25.34 -7.34 13.75
CA PRO A 105 26.60 -6.93 14.34
C PRO A 105 26.42 -5.93 15.49
N ALA A 106 27.17 -6.11 16.58
CA ALA A 106 27.15 -5.21 17.74
C ALA A 106 27.57 -3.75 17.42
N ALA A 107 28.17 -3.52 16.25
CA ALA A 107 28.63 -2.21 15.80
C ALA A 107 27.53 -1.33 15.18
N ILE A 108 26.29 -1.82 15.03
CA ILE A 108 25.22 -1.03 14.42
C ILE A 108 24.62 -0.04 15.44
N PRO A 109 24.64 1.28 15.17
CA PRO A 109 24.14 2.29 16.10
C PRO A 109 22.62 2.21 16.24
N GLY A 110 22.15 1.51 17.27
CA GLY A 110 20.75 1.46 17.73
C GLY A 110 19.76 0.87 16.72
N PHE A 111 18.96 -0.13 17.12
CA PHE A 111 18.02 -0.79 16.21
C PHE A 111 17.01 0.17 15.56
N ARG A 112 16.67 1.28 16.22
CA ARG A 112 15.79 2.33 15.69
C ARG A 112 16.18 2.87 14.31
N GLN A 113 17.46 2.93 13.97
CA GLN A 113 17.93 3.55 12.72
C GLN A 113 18.13 2.54 11.59
N ILE A 114 18.02 1.24 11.85
CA ILE A 114 18.35 0.21 10.87
C ILE A 114 17.18 0.00 9.90
N PHE A 115 17.49 -0.68 8.80
CA PHE A 115 16.52 -1.21 7.86
C PHE A 115 16.58 -2.73 7.93
N VAL A 116 15.43 -3.38 8.07
CA VAL A 116 15.34 -4.83 8.27
C VAL A 116 14.72 -5.52 7.06
N PRO A 117 15.01 -6.82 6.83
CA PRO A 117 14.31 -7.60 5.83
C PRO A 117 12.79 -7.57 6.03
N LYS A 118 12.04 -7.60 4.92
CA LYS A 118 10.57 -7.63 4.96
C LYS A 118 10.01 -8.81 5.75
N GLU A 119 10.67 -9.97 5.67
CA GLU A 119 10.29 -11.19 6.40
C GLU A 119 10.24 -10.95 7.91
N ILE A 120 11.25 -10.28 8.46
CA ILE A 120 11.32 -9.96 9.90
C ILE A 120 10.13 -9.10 10.35
N PHE A 121 9.73 -8.11 9.54
CA PHE A 121 8.55 -7.31 9.84
C PHE A 121 7.25 -8.12 9.67
N SER A 122 7.20 -9.04 8.71
CA SER A 122 6.06 -9.96 8.56
C SER A 122 5.89 -10.86 9.79
N ASP A 123 6.99 -11.41 10.32
CA ASP A 123 6.98 -12.23 11.53
C ASP A 123 6.45 -11.45 12.74
N TYR A 124 6.91 -10.21 12.90
CA TYR A 124 6.41 -9.29 13.91
C TYR A 124 4.89 -9.06 13.80
N VAL A 125 4.39 -8.74 12.60
CA VAL A 125 2.94 -8.52 12.38
C VAL A 125 2.15 -9.78 12.70
N TYR A 126 2.65 -10.96 12.33
CA TYR A 126 2.01 -12.23 12.62
C TYR A 126 1.98 -12.52 14.13
N GLN A 127 3.08 -12.26 14.83
CA GLN A 127 3.13 -12.40 16.28
C GLN A 127 2.12 -11.47 16.97
N ARG A 128 2.06 -10.19 16.57
CA ARG A 128 1.10 -9.22 17.14
C ARG A 128 -0.35 -9.60 16.86
N PHE A 129 -0.65 -10.17 15.69
CA PHE A 129 -1.95 -10.79 15.42
C PHE A 129 -2.25 -11.96 16.36
N SER A 130 -1.28 -12.87 16.54
CA SER A 130 -1.44 -14.03 17.43
C SER A 130 -1.69 -13.61 18.88
N GLU A 131 -0.98 -12.60 19.37
CA GLU A 131 -1.14 -12.05 20.72
C GLU A 131 -2.51 -11.40 20.90
N ALA A 132 -2.95 -10.59 19.93
CA ALA A 132 -4.27 -9.96 19.95
C ALA A 132 -5.41 -11.00 19.93
N LEU A 133 -5.24 -12.08 19.16
CA LEU A 133 -6.20 -13.20 19.13
C LEU A 133 -6.21 -13.96 20.45
N ALA A 134 -5.04 -14.28 21.02
CA ALA A 134 -4.94 -14.99 22.29
C ALA A 134 -5.55 -14.21 23.47
N ALA A 135 -5.53 -12.87 23.40
CA ALA A 135 -6.18 -11.99 24.38
C ALA A 135 -7.71 -12.00 24.30
N ARG A 136 -8.31 -12.48 23.20
CA ARG A 136 -9.75 -12.47 22.94
C ARG A 136 -10.33 -13.89 22.92
N ARG A 137 -10.84 -14.35 24.07
CA ARG A 137 -11.48 -15.67 24.22
C ARG A 137 -12.96 -15.70 23.82
N ASP A 138 -13.52 -14.53 23.54
CA ASP A 138 -14.93 -14.27 23.26
C ASP A 138 -15.24 -14.14 21.77
N ILE A 139 -14.22 -14.28 20.89
CA ILE A 139 -14.37 -14.16 19.44
C ILE A 139 -14.07 -15.49 18.74
N THR A 140 -14.55 -15.61 17.50
CA THR A 140 -14.16 -16.69 16.59
C THR A 140 -13.51 -16.10 15.36
N VAL A 141 -12.35 -16.63 14.97
CA VAL A 141 -11.68 -16.27 13.72
C VAL A 141 -11.68 -17.47 12.79
N GLN A 142 -12.20 -17.29 11.58
CA GLN A 142 -12.17 -18.27 10.51
C GLN A 142 -11.35 -17.76 9.34
N VAL A 143 -10.61 -18.65 8.70
CA VAL A 143 -9.84 -18.34 7.48
C VAL A 143 -10.43 -19.14 6.33
N CYS A 144 -10.67 -18.47 5.21
CA CYS A 144 -11.18 -19.04 3.99
C CYS A 144 -10.22 -18.71 2.84
N ASN A 145 -9.84 -19.73 2.07
CA ASN A 145 -8.94 -19.58 0.94
C ASN A 145 -9.70 -19.35 -0.39
N ASP A 146 -11.02 -19.19 -0.33
CA ASP A 146 -11.82 -18.99 -1.54
C ASP A 146 -11.72 -17.53 -1.98
N PRO A 147 -11.45 -17.26 -3.28
CA PRO A 147 -11.48 -15.90 -3.80
C PRO A 147 -12.91 -15.35 -3.73
N VAL A 148 -13.06 -14.17 -3.14
CA VAL A 148 -14.32 -13.41 -3.17
C VAL A 148 -14.41 -12.72 -4.53
N VAL A 149 -15.44 -13.04 -5.30
CA VAL A 149 -15.63 -12.55 -6.67
C VAL A 149 -16.70 -11.46 -6.77
N ALA A 150 -17.60 -11.37 -5.80
CA ALA A 150 -18.57 -10.29 -5.73
C ALA A 150 -19.03 -9.97 -4.30
N ILE A 151 -19.44 -8.72 -4.09
CA ILE A 151 -20.11 -8.26 -2.86
C ILE A 151 -21.40 -7.57 -3.26
N ARG A 152 -22.51 -7.95 -2.62
CA ARG A 152 -23.82 -7.33 -2.83
C ARG A 152 -24.44 -6.89 -1.53
N ARG A 153 -25.33 -5.90 -1.61
CA ARG A 153 -26.17 -5.53 -0.49
C ARG A 153 -27.34 -6.51 -0.37
N SER A 154 -27.63 -6.94 0.85
CA SER A 154 -28.74 -7.85 1.16
C SER A 154 -29.69 -7.21 2.19
N HIS A 155 -30.80 -7.88 2.49
CA HIS A 155 -31.80 -7.43 3.46
C HIS A 155 -31.17 -7.18 4.84
N GLY A 156 -31.62 -6.11 5.51
CA GLY A 156 -31.12 -5.71 6.82
C GLY A 156 -29.77 -4.96 6.79
N ASN A 157 -29.42 -4.31 5.67
CA ASN A 157 -28.16 -3.56 5.51
C ASN A 157 -26.89 -4.42 5.69
N ARG A 158 -26.98 -5.72 5.42
CA ARG A 158 -25.87 -6.67 5.44
C ARG A 158 -25.27 -6.85 4.05
N PHE A 159 -24.09 -7.45 4.00
CA PHE A 159 -23.34 -7.71 2.78
C PHE A 159 -23.30 -9.22 2.51
N LEU A 160 -23.66 -9.61 1.30
CA LEU A 160 -23.50 -10.96 0.77
C LEU A 160 -22.14 -11.04 0.07
N LEU A 161 -21.28 -11.97 0.51
CA LEU A 161 -20.02 -12.26 -0.16
C LEU A 161 -20.20 -13.49 -1.05
N GLU A 162 -19.96 -13.34 -2.35
CA GLU A 162 -20.02 -14.42 -3.32
C GLU A 162 -18.60 -14.93 -3.59
N SER A 163 -18.41 -16.25 -3.48
CA SER A 163 -17.20 -16.96 -3.89
C SER A 163 -17.56 -18.10 -4.84
N ALA A 164 -16.58 -18.86 -5.31
CA ALA A 164 -16.84 -20.06 -6.12
C ALA A 164 -17.64 -21.14 -5.36
N ASN A 165 -17.73 -21.03 -4.03
CA ASN A 165 -18.49 -21.91 -3.16
C ASN A 165 -19.93 -21.38 -2.97
N PRO A 166 -20.97 -22.21 -3.12
CA PRO A 166 -22.38 -21.78 -3.02
C PRO A 166 -22.82 -21.27 -1.63
N ALA A 167 -21.98 -21.34 -0.59
CA ALA A 167 -22.35 -20.97 0.77
C ALA A 167 -22.75 -19.48 0.94
N ASN A 168 -22.23 -18.58 0.09
CA ASN A 168 -22.53 -17.13 0.03
C ASN A 168 -22.88 -16.49 1.40
N PRO A 169 -21.91 -16.39 2.34
CA PRO A 169 -22.18 -15.91 3.70
C PRO A 169 -22.57 -14.43 3.77
N LEU A 170 -23.39 -14.09 4.77
CA LEU A 170 -23.80 -12.73 5.11
C LEU A 170 -22.95 -12.14 6.24
N PHE A 171 -22.59 -10.87 6.10
CA PHE A 171 -21.81 -10.10 7.07
C PHE A 171 -22.43 -8.73 7.36
N ASP A 172 -22.25 -8.24 8.57
CA ASP A 172 -22.71 -6.92 8.98
C ASP A 172 -21.72 -5.82 8.57
N THR A 173 -20.43 -6.18 8.50
CA THR A 173 -19.33 -5.32 8.05
C THR A 173 -18.39 -6.08 7.12
N VAL A 174 -17.89 -5.40 6.08
CA VAL A 174 -16.87 -5.92 5.15
C VAL A 174 -15.71 -4.94 5.05
N ILE A 175 -14.49 -5.44 5.17
CA ILE A 175 -13.25 -4.69 5.00
C ILE A 175 -12.50 -5.25 3.79
N LEU A 176 -12.40 -4.46 2.74
CA LEU A 176 -11.59 -4.73 1.55
C LEU A 176 -10.14 -4.34 1.82
N ALA A 177 -9.27 -5.33 1.86
CA ALA A 177 -7.84 -5.21 2.12
C ALA A 177 -7.01 -5.96 1.05
N THR A 178 -7.46 -5.89 -0.21
CA THR A 178 -6.91 -6.63 -1.36
C THR A 178 -5.57 -6.07 -1.87
N GLY A 179 -5.10 -4.95 -1.32
CA GLY A 179 -3.88 -4.28 -1.77
C GLY A 179 -4.00 -3.80 -3.21
N TYR A 180 -3.10 -4.25 -4.08
CA TYR A 180 -3.08 -3.88 -5.51
C TYR A 180 -3.83 -4.87 -6.42
N GLY A 181 -4.55 -5.84 -5.86
CA GLY A 181 -5.21 -6.93 -6.62
C GLY A 181 -4.30 -8.15 -6.83
N LEU A 182 -4.78 -9.21 -7.47
CA LEU A 182 -3.94 -10.40 -7.67
C LEU A 182 -2.94 -10.13 -8.81
N SER A 183 -1.65 -10.26 -8.52
CA SER A 183 -0.63 -10.26 -9.57
C SER A 183 -0.76 -11.54 -10.38
N ASP A 184 -0.77 -11.45 -11.71
CA ASP A 184 -0.67 -12.61 -12.58
C ASP A 184 0.73 -13.26 -12.40
N PRO A 185 0.83 -14.47 -11.82
CA PRO A 185 2.11 -15.13 -11.59
C PRO A 185 2.88 -15.42 -12.90
N ASP A 186 2.21 -15.49 -14.05
CA ASP A 186 2.85 -15.73 -15.35
C ASP A 186 3.41 -14.46 -16.00
N ALA A 187 3.08 -13.26 -15.50
CA ALA A 187 3.55 -11.99 -16.09
C ALA A 187 5.07 -11.76 -15.96
N GLY A 188 5.72 -12.44 -15.00
CA GLY A 188 7.12 -12.22 -14.62
C GLY A 188 8.11 -13.33 -14.96
N GLU A 189 7.72 -14.61 -14.93
CA GLU A 189 8.70 -15.72 -14.92
C GLU A 189 8.59 -16.74 -16.06
N ARG A 190 7.57 -16.69 -16.93
CA ARG A 190 7.45 -17.66 -18.03
C ARG A 190 7.14 -17.02 -19.36
N GLN A 191 8.20 -16.57 -20.03
CA GLN A 191 8.36 -16.84 -21.46
C GLN A 191 9.83 -16.64 -21.80
N ALA A 192 10.54 -17.76 -21.98
CA ALA A 192 11.85 -17.75 -22.59
C ALA A 192 11.70 -17.07 -23.96
N SER A 193 12.31 -15.89 -24.10
CA SER A 193 12.41 -15.22 -25.38
C SER A 193 13.07 -16.19 -26.40
N PRO A 194 12.55 -16.31 -27.63
CA PRO A 194 13.12 -17.18 -28.67
C PRO A 194 14.54 -16.75 -29.10
N VAL A 195 15.08 -15.66 -28.53
CA VAL A 195 16.47 -15.18 -28.65
C VAL A 195 17.53 -16.23 -28.23
N ARG A 196 17.12 -17.40 -27.70
CA ARG A 196 17.99 -18.58 -27.50
C ARG A 196 18.87 -18.92 -28.73
N ALA A 197 18.47 -18.52 -29.94
CA ALA A 197 19.21 -18.79 -31.18
C ALA A 197 20.38 -17.83 -31.50
N GLN A 198 20.59 -16.71 -30.79
CA GLN A 198 21.73 -15.78 -31.04
C GLN A 198 22.89 -15.93 -30.04
N ARG A 199 23.00 -17.09 -29.40
CA ARG A 199 23.84 -17.38 -28.22
C ARG A 199 25.37 -17.33 -28.37
N LEU A 200 25.93 -16.83 -29.47
CA LEU A 200 27.37 -16.98 -29.72
C LEU A 200 28.21 -15.69 -29.72
N VAL A 201 27.62 -14.48 -29.61
CA VAL A 201 28.41 -13.24 -29.78
C VAL A 201 28.11 -12.10 -28.78
N ALA A 202 26.92 -12.02 -28.16
CA ALA A 202 26.54 -10.87 -27.32
C ALA A 202 26.45 -11.19 -25.82
N ARG A 203 26.75 -10.20 -24.97
CA ARG A 203 26.50 -10.28 -23.50
C ARG A 203 24.98 -10.44 -23.26
N PRO A 204 24.54 -11.30 -22.31
CA PRO A 204 23.12 -11.41 -21.96
C PRO A 204 22.54 -10.05 -21.58
N HIS A 205 21.29 -9.78 -21.95
CA HIS A 205 20.65 -8.49 -21.68
C HIS A 205 19.28 -8.67 -21.00
N ALA A 206 19.09 -7.93 -19.90
CA ALA A 206 17.83 -7.87 -19.17
C ALA A 206 17.28 -6.44 -19.14
N VAL A 207 15.97 -6.30 -19.24
CA VAL A 207 15.26 -5.02 -19.12
C VAL A 207 14.42 -5.03 -17.86
N LEU A 208 14.55 -3.97 -17.06
CA LEU A 208 13.71 -3.72 -15.89
C LEU A 208 12.79 -2.53 -16.17
N LEU A 209 11.48 -2.73 -16.09
CA LEU A 209 10.51 -1.66 -16.32
C LEU A 209 10.15 -0.97 -15.01
N GLY A 210 10.19 0.36 -15.01
CA GLY A 210 9.80 1.20 -13.88
C GLY A 210 10.96 2.02 -13.33
N SER A 211 10.74 2.63 -12.15
CA SER A 211 11.77 3.44 -11.50
C SER A 211 11.58 3.59 -9.99
N GLY A 212 10.85 2.68 -9.38
CA GLY A 212 10.69 2.61 -7.93
C GLY A 212 11.70 1.68 -7.28
N ILE A 213 11.56 1.48 -5.96
CA ILE A 213 12.46 0.61 -5.16
C ILE A 213 12.50 -0.82 -5.71
N ARG A 214 11.36 -1.35 -6.20
CA ARG A 214 11.29 -2.70 -6.81
C ARG A 214 12.28 -2.91 -7.95
N VAL A 215 12.57 -1.88 -8.75
CA VAL A 215 13.58 -1.97 -9.83
C VAL A 215 14.97 -2.18 -9.23
N VAL A 216 15.28 -1.45 -8.16
CA VAL A 216 16.58 -1.50 -7.49
C VAL A 216 16.73 -2.85 -6.79
N ASP A 217 15.71 -3.31 -6.08
CA ASP A 217 15.67 -4.65 -5.47
C ASP A 217 15.92 -5.73 -6.53
N GLN A 218 15.19 -5.68 -7.66
CA GLN A 218 15.32 -6.67 -8.72
C GLN A 218 16.71 -6.63 -9.38
N LEU A 219 17.25 -5.43 -9.60
CA LEU A 219 18.60 -5.24 -10.14
C LEU A 219 19.65 -5.86 -9.21
N LEU A 220 19.64 -5.48 -7.94
CA LEU A 220 20.61 -5.97 -6.97
C LEU A 220 20.46 -7.48 -6.75
N GLN A 221 19.24 -8.00 -6.73
CA GLN A 221 18.98 -9.44 -6.68
C GLN A 221 19.54 -10.18 -7.90
N LEU A 222 19.38 -9.65 -9.11
CA LEU A 222 19.98 -10.25 -10.30
C LEU A 222 21.50 -10.35 -10.14
N ARG A 223 22.14 -9.28 -9.66
CA ARG A 223 23.59 -9.26 -9.41
C ARG A 223 24.00 -10.24 -8.31
N ASP A 224 23.28 -10.27 -7.20
CA ASP A 224 23.54 -11.16 -6.06
C ASP A 224 23.34 -12.64 -6.44
N SER A 225 22.48 -12.91 -7.45
CA SER A 225 22.30 -14.23 -8.06
C SER A 225 23.35 -14.57 -9.14
N GLY A 226 24.39 -13.74 -9.31
CA GLY A 226 25.47 -13.96 -10.26
C GLY A 226 25.19 -13.53 -11.71
N TYR A 227 24.13 -12.77 -11.98
CA TYR A 227 23.88 -12.27 -13.34
C TYR A 227 24.94 -11.25 -13.75
N ALA A 228 25.73 -11.58 -14.78
CA ALA A 228 26.82 -10.74 -15.29
C ALA A 228 26.46 -9.94 -16.56
N GLY A 229 25.24 -10.11 -17.09
CA GLY A 229 24.78 -9.46 -18.32
C GLY A 229 24.54 -7.95 -18.18
N GLN A 230 24.31 -7.28 -19.31
CA GLN A 230 23.85 -5.89 -19.31
C GLN A 230 22.44 -5.81 -18.72
N VAL A 231 22.14 -4.71 -18.03
CA VAL A 231 20.78 -4.38 -17.58
C VAL A 231 20.38 -3.00 -18.11
N THR A 232 19.19 -2.89 -18.68
CA THR A 232 18.59 -1.60 -19.02
C THR A 232 17.39 -1.33 -18.13
N ILE A 233 17.42 -0.24 -17.36
CA ILE A 233 16.26 0.27 -16.64
C ILE A 233 15.49 1.20 -17.55
N ILE A 234 14.20 0.95 -17.77
CA ILE A 234 13.33 1.83 -18.54
C ILE A 234 12.40 2.59 -17.61
N SER A 235 12.58 3.91 -17.54
CA SER A 235 11.73 4.81 -16.77
C SER A 235 11.07 5.85 -17.68
N ARG A 236 9.79 6.11 -17.49
CA ARG A 236 9.09 7.18 -18.25
C ARG A 236 9.72 8.55 -18.06
N ARG A 237 10.27 8.84 -16.89
CA ARG A 237 10.82 10.17 -16.55
C ARG A 237 12.29 10.18 -16.12
N GLY A 238 12.87 9.02 -15.83
CA GLY A 238 14.28 8.91 -15.48
C GLY A 238 14.60 9.24 -14.02
N PHE A 239 13.60 9.28 -13.12
CA PHE A 239 13.84 9.49 -11.69
C PHE A 239 13.97 8.14 -10.97
N LEU A 240 15.11 7.89 -10.35
CA LEU A 240 15.37 6.74 -9.47
C LEU A 240 15.28 7.17 -7.99
N PRO A 241 14.99 6.24 -7.07
CA PRO A 241 14.92 6.51 -5.63
C PRO A 241 16.14 7.25 -5.06
N GLN A 242 15.89 8.25 -4.22
CA GLN A 242 16.94 8.97 -3.48
C GLN A 242 17.44 8.16 -2.26
N SER A 243 18.61 8.52 -1.73
CA SER A 243 19.12 7.94 -0.48
C SER A 243 18.35 8.42 0.75
N HIS A 244 18.23 7.59 1.77
CA HIS A 244 18.10 8.07 3.14
C HIS A 244 19.39 8.78 3.57
N THR A 245 19.28 9.80 4.42
CA THR A 245 20.43 10.34 5.18
C THR A 245 21.01 9.26 6.11
N PRO A 246 22.26 9.36 6.58
CA PRO A 246 22.81 8.38 7.53
C PRO A 246 21.98 8.30 8.82
N ASN A 247 21.77 9.46 9.45
CA ASN A 247 20.89 9.64 10.60
C ASN A 247 19.52 10.11 10.16
N SER A 248 18.49 9.84 10.94
CA SER A 248 17.17 10.32 10.58
C SER A 248 17.06 11.84 10.63
N ALA A 249 16.28 12.38 9.70
CA ALA A 249 15.97 13.79 9.59
C ALA A 249 14.61 14.03 10.26
N ASP A 250 14.60 14.68 11.41
CA ASP A 250 13.35 14.95 12.12
C ASP A 250 12.46 15.90 11.30
N PRO A 251 11.14 15.65 11.31
CA PRO A 251 10.22 16.35 10.43
C PRO A 251 10.15 17.83 10.80
N VAL A 252 10.51 18.69 9.85
CA VAL A 252 10.30 20.12 9.91
C VAL A 252 9.26 20.44 8.87
N PHE A 253 8.27 21.23 9.21
CA PHE A 253 7.33 21.75 8.23
C PHE A 253 7.05 23.21 8.57
N PRO A 254 7.14 24.14 7.61
CA PRO A 254 6.95 25.54 7.92
C PRO A 254 5.51 25.72 8.41
N ALA A 255 5.34 26.40 9.56
CA ALA A 255 4.05 26.56 10.24
C ALA A 255 3.11 27.56 9.54
N GLU A 256 3.49 28.06 8.37
CA GLU A 256 2.72 29.01 7.58
C GLU A 256 1.50 28.34 6.94
N ALA A 257 0.48 29.16 6.63
CA ALA A 257 -0.67 28.70 5.86
C ALA A 257 -0.19 28.16 4.50
N LEU A 258 -0.47 26.90 4.24
CA LEU A 258 -0.07 26.26 2.99
C LEU A 258 -0.77 26.92 1.81
N PRO A 259 -0.06 27.18 0.71
CA PRO A 259 -0.70 27.68 -0.51
C PRO A 259 -1.76 26.70 -1.02
N GLU A 260 -2.80 27.22 -1.67
CA GLU A 260 -3.91 26.40 -2.17
C GLU A 260 -3.67 25.84 -3.57
N SER A 261 -2.80 26.49 -4.35
CA SER A 261 -2.50 26.10 -5.74
C SER A 261 -1.32 25.13 -5.81
N LEU A 262 -1.40 24.13 -6.69
CA LEU A 262 -0.29 23.17 -6.85
C LEU A 262 1.06 23.84 -7.19
N PRO A 263 1.15 24.84 -8.11
CA PRO A 263 2.42 25.51 -8.39
C PRO A 263 3.03 26.22 -7.17
N ASP A 264 2.20 26.85 -6.34
CA ASP A 264 2.68 27.57 -5.17
C ASP A 264 3.07 26.60 -4.04
N ILE A 265 2.35 25.49 -3.86
CA ILE A 265 2.75 24.39 -2.97
C ILE A 265 4.14 23.87 -3.36
N VAL A 266 4.40 23.65 -4.65
CA VAL A 266 5.70 23.18 -5.13
C VAL A 266 6.79 24.21 -4.90
N ARG A 267 6.52 25.50 -5.14
CA ARG A 267 7.49 26.58 -4.88
C ARG A 267 7.83 26.66 -3.39
N PHE A 268 6.80 26.62 -2.54
CA PHE A 268 6.94 26.62 -1.08
C PHE A 268 7.79 25.46 -0.58
N ILE A 269 7.51 24.22 -1.04
CA ILE A 269 8.31 23.05 -0.65
C ILE A 269 9.77 23.19 -1.11
N ARG A 270 10.01 23.69 -2.32
CA ARG A 270 11.37 23.89 -2.83
C ARG A 270 12.14 24.93 -2.02
N GLU A 271 11.48 26.02 -1.63
CA GLU A 271 12.06 27.06 -0.80
C GLU A 271 12.40 26.51 0.59
N ALA A 272 11.45 25.85 1.25
CA ALA A 272 11.67 25.23 2.55
C ALA A 272 12.81 24.19 2.52
N CYS A 273 12.94 23.41 1.44
CA CYS A 273 14.07 22.50 1.27
C CYS A 273 15.41 23.25 1.15
N ARG A 274 15.46 24.38 0.43
CA ARG A 274 16.65 25.22 0.30
C ARG A 274 17.05 25.82 1.65
N GLU A 275 16.10 26.44 2.35
CA GLU A 275 16.33 27.03 3.68
C GLU A 275 16.82 25.96 4.68
N ALA A 276 16.21 24.78 4.67
CA ALA A 276 16.66 23.67 5.51
C ALA A 276 18.13 23.30 5.22
N GLU A 277 18.53 23.23 3.95
CA GLU A 277 19.92 22.95 3.56
C GLU A 277 20.88 24.08 3.94
N GLU A 278 20.48 25.35 3.79
CA GLU A 278 21.25 26.52 4.22
C GLU A 278 21.47 26.54 5.74
N GLU A 279 20.50 26.04 6.51
CA GLU A 279 20.59 25.86 7.97
C GLU A 279 21.29 24.56 8.40
N GLY A 280 21.86 23.80 7.46
CA GLY A 280 22.58 22.55 7.73
C GLY A 280 21.69 21.34 8.05
N ARG A 281 20.37 21.45 7.83
CA ARG A 281 19.42 20.34 7.91
C ARG A 281 19.27 19.69 6.53
N SER A 282 18.76 18.46 6.49
CA SER A 282 18.49 17.79 5.21
C SER A 282 17.14 18.21 4.66
N TRP A 283 17.02 18.36 3.32
CA TRP A 283 15.72 18.44 2.61
C TRP A 283 14.74 17.33 3.03
N GLN A 284 15.26 16.20 3.50
CA GLN A 284 14.48 15.06 3.98
C GLN A 284 13.60 15.43 5.19
N SER A 285 14.05 16.35 6.05
CA SER A 285 13.24 16.87 7.16
C SER A 285 11.96 17.53 6.65
N VAL A 286 12.06 18.35 5.60
CA VAL A 286 10.92 19.04 4.97
C VAL A 286 9.96 18.04 4.35
N MET A 287 10.49 17.06 3.61
CA MET A 287 9.67 16.01 3.00
C MET A 287 9.01 15.10 4.04
N ASN A 288 9.68 14.83 5.17
CA ASN A 288 9.08 14.08 6.29
C ASN A 288 7.97 14.89 6.98
N GLY A 289 8.13 16.22 7.09
CA GLY A 289 7.09 17.15 7.53
C GLY A 289 5.90 17.16 6.57
N LEU A 290 6.15 17.29 5.27
CA LEU A 290 5.12 17.30 4.22
C LEU A 290 4.20 16.08 4.30
N ARG A 291 4.74 14.89 4.58
CA ARG A 291 3.92 13.67 4.72
C ARG A 291 2.82 13.79 5.76
N LYS A 292 3.11 14.44 6.90
CA LYS A 292 2.11 14.65 7.97
C LYS A 292 0.93 15.50 7.49
N HIS A 293 1.14 16.34 6.47
CA HIS A 293 0.12 17.22 5.90
C HIS A 293 -0.38 16.75 4.52
N ALA A 294 0.21 15.72 3.93
CA ALA A 294 -0.04 15.29 2.56
C ALA A 294 -1.53 14.97 2.32
N ARG A 295 -2.18 14.27 3.26
CA ARG A 295 -3.63 13.98 3.18
C ARG A 295 -4.49 15.23 3.15
N SER A 296 -4.18 16.22 4.00
CA SER A 296 -4.95 17.47 4.07
C SER A 296 -4.77 18.29 2.79
N LEU A 297 -3.52 18.43 2.33
CA LEU A 297 -3.18 19.11 1.09
C LEU A 297 -3.84 18.44 -0.12
N TRP A 298 -3.77 17.12 -0.20
CA TRP A 298 -4.37 16.40 -1.32
C TRP A 298 -5.88 16.58 -1.37
N ARG A 299 -6.56 16.55 -0.21
CA ARG A 299 -8.00 16.77 -0.15
C ARG A 299 -8.41 18.18 -0.60
N SER A 300 -7.60 19.20 -0.32
CA SER A 300 -7.91 20.58 -0.72
C SER A 300 -7.66 20.85 -2.20
N LEU A 301 -6.87 20.02 -2.90
CA LEU A 301 -6.58 20.23 -4.31
C LEU A 301 -7.79 19.90 -5.21
N PRO A 302 -8.10 20.77 -6.20
CA PRO A 302 -9.06 20.44 -7.26
C PRO A 302 -8.59 19.23 -8.09
N ALA A 303 -9.55 18.52 -8.70
CA ALA A 303 -9.28 17.36 -9.56
C ALA A 303 -8.23 17.66 -10.66
N ARG A 304 -8.32 18.84 -11.28
CA ARG A 304 -7.35 19.30 -12.30
C ARG A 304 -5.92 19.29 -11.77
N ASP A 305 -5.71 19.74 -10.54
CA ASP A 305 -4.38 19.84 -9.94
C ASP A 305 -3.86 18.47 -9.52
N LYS A 306 -4.72 17.59 -9.02
CA LYS A 306 -4.35 16.17 -8.77
C LYS A 306 -3.92 15.45 -10.05
N HIS A 307 -4.62 15.68 -11.17
CA HIS A 307 -4.19 15.18 -12.48
C HIS A 307 -2.85 15.79 -12.92
N GLN A 308 -2.63 17.09 -12.74
CA GLN A 308 -1.36 17.74 -13.04
C GLN A 308 -0.23 17.17 -12.18
N PHE A 309 -0.45 16.95 -10.89
CA PHE A 309 0.51 16.31 -9.99
C PHE A 309 0.89 14.92 -10.51
N ASN A 310 -0.10 14.07 -10.82
CA ASN A 310 0.18 12.74 -11.37
C ASN A 310 0.90 12.78 -12.72
N ARG A 311 0.56 13.74 -13.58
CA ARG A 311 1.16 13.92 -14.90
C ARG A 311 2.50 14.65 -14.87
N HIS A 312 2.91 15.35 -13.82
CA HIS A 312 4.13 16.16 -13.85
C HIS A 312 5.10 15.83 -12.71
N LEU A 313 4.57 15.61 -11.51
CA LEU A 313 5.35 15.64 -10.27
C LEU A 313 5.46 14.28 -9.59
N ARG A 314 4.52 13.35 -9.84
CA ARG A 314 4.45 12.04 -9.17
C ARG A 314 5.77 11.27 -9.15
N ALA A 315 6.51 11.20 -10.25
CA ALA A 315 7.77 10.45 -10.25
C ALA A 315 8.88 11.14 -9.44
N ILE A 316 8.88 12.47 -9.40
CA ILE A 316 9.82 13.23 -8.56
C ILE A 316 9.45 12.99 -7.10
N TYR A 317 8.18 13.15 -6.76
CA TYR A 317 7.66 12.90 -5.43
C TYR A 317 7.93 11.47 -4.95
N ASP A 318 7.63 10.46 -5.77
CA ASP A 318 7.89 9.04 -5.49
C ASP A 318 9.38 8.77 -5.27
N SER A 319 10.26 9.38 -6.07
CA SER A 319 11.73 9.29 -5.89
C SER A 319 12.20 9.84 -4.55
N HIS A 320 11.58 10.91 -4.05
CA HIS A 320 11.97 11.57 -2.81
C HIS A 320 11.29 10.99 -1.57
N ARG A 321 10.12 10.36 -1.72
CA ARG A 321 9.43 9.68 -0.61
C ARG A 321 9.94 8.23 -0.47
N ASN A 322 10.07 7.49 -1.56
CA ASN A 322 10.46 6.08 -1.51
C ASN A 322 11.98 5.98 -1.59
N ARG A 323 12.66 6.30 -0.49
CA ARG A 323 14.12 6.37 -0.41
C ARG A 323 14.74 4.99 -0.19
N LEU A 324 15.97 4.81 -0.65
CA LEU A 324 16.77 3.60 -0.43
C LEU A 324 17.60 3.73 0.84
N PRO A 325 17.84 2.64 1.59
CA PRO A 325 18.94 2.57 2.53
C PRO A 325 20.25 3.01 1.87
N GLU A 326 21.07 3.78 2.57
CA GLU A 326 22.28 4.41 2.00
C GLU A 326 23.22 3.40 1.35
N ALA A 327 23.46 2.25 2.00
CA ALA A 327 24.28 1.19 1.44
C ALA A 327 23.75 0.66 0.09
N MET A 328 22.43 0.50 -0.05
CA MET A 328 21.80 0.09 -1.32
C MET A 328 21.90 1.19 -2.37
N HIS A 329 21.72 2.45 -1.98
CA HIS A 329 21.88 3.58 -2.88
C HIS A 329 23.31 3.68 -3.43
N LEU A 330 24.33 3.48 -2.58
CA LEU A 330 25.73 3.47 -3.00
C LEU A 330 26.03 2.31 -3.96
N ARG A 331 25.47 1.11 -3.71
CA ARG A 331 25.56 -0.03 -4.65
C ARG A 331 24.96 0.33 -6.01
N LEU A 332 23.77 0.93 -6.02
CA LEU A 332 23.10 1.38 -7.25
C LEU A 332 23.96 2.41 -8.01
N LYS A 333 24.52 3.41 -7.32
CA LYS A 333 25.38 4.42 -7.96
C LYS A 333 26.62 3.80 -8.61
N ARG A 334 27.28 2.85 -7.93
CA ARG A 334 28.44 2.13 -8.48
C ARG A 334 28.07 1.33 -9.73
N GLU A 335 26.98 0.57 -9.66
CA GLU A 335 26.49 -0.25 -10.77
C GLU A 335 26.16 0.58 -12.03
N LEU A 336 25.62 1.79 -11.87
CA LEU A 336 25.39 2.74 -12.96
C LEU A 336 26.70 3.34 -13.48
N ALA A 337 27.63 3.72 -12.59
CA ALA A 337 28.92 4.30 -12.96
C ALA A 337 29.82 3.33 -13.72
N GLU A 338 29.75 2.04 -13.40
CA GLU A 338 30.48 0.97 -14.10
C GLU A 338 29.91 0.63 -15.48
N GLY A 339 28.78 1.24 -15.87
CA GLY A 339 28.16 1.07 -17.20
C GLY A 339 27.53 -0.29 -17.45
N ARG A 340 27.53 -1.20 -16.46
CA ARG A 340 26.86 -2.51 -16.54
C ARG A 340 25.34 -2.39 -16.54
N THR A 341 24.83 -1.30 -15.97
CA THR A 341 23.42 -0.93 -15.99
C THR A 341 23.24 0.46 -16.60
N VAL A 342 22.28 0.60 -17.52
CA VAL A 342 21.95 1.88 -18.16
C VAL A 342 20.51 2.27 -17.86
N LEU A 343 20.30 3.52 -17.43
CA LEU A 343 18.97 4.10 -17.30
C LEU A 343 18.55 4.77 -18.61
N ARG A 344 17.46 4.32 -19.21
CA ARG A 344 16.89 4.91 -20.42
C ARG A 344 15.54 5.53 -20.12
N ARG A 345 15.43 6.83 -20.43
CA ARG A 345 14.19 7.59 -20.28
C ARG A 345 13.31 7.40 -21.51
N GLY A 346 12.07 6.95 -21.33
CA GLY A 346 11.13 6.77 -22.43
C GLY A 346 9.95 5.86 -22.09
N ARG A 347 9.14 5.53 -23.09
CA ARG A 347 7.96 4.67 -22.92
C ARG A 347 8.28 3.25 -23.38
N ALA A 348 8.05 2.28 -22.50
CA ALA A 348 7.99 0.87 -22.88
C ALA A 348 6.67 0.60 -23.64
N GLY A 349 6.80 0.01 -24.81
CA GLY A 349 5.71 -0.44 -25.68
C GLY A 349 5.40 -1.92 -25.47
N ARG A 350 4.93 -2.56 -26.55
CA ARG A 350 4.60 -3.99 -26.56
C ARG A 350 5.86 -4.86 -26.47
N ARG A 351 5.71 -6.08 -25.96
CA ARG A 351 6.75 -7.12 -26.07
C ARG A 351 6.59 -7.78 -27.44
N GLY A 352 7.67 -7.92 -28.20
CA GLY A 352 7.73 -8.62 -29.48
C GLY A 352 8.62 -9.85 -29.41
N LEU A 353 8.63 -10.66 -30.48
CA LEU A 353 9.46 -11.87 -30.58
C LEU A 353 10.96 -11.58 -30.43
N SER A 354 11.41 -10.39 -30.84
CA SER A 354 12.81 -9.97 -30.85
C SER A 354 13.22 -9.15 -29.63
N GLY A 355 12.29 -8.76 -28.74
CA GLY A 355 12.59 -7.91 -27.59
C GLY A 355 11.46 -6.96 -27.20
N LEU A 356 11.82 -5.83 -26.58
CA LEU A 356 10.88 -4.81 -26.13
C LEU A 356 10.86 -3.62 -27.10
N PHE A 357 9.69 -3.25 -27.59
CA PHE A 357 9.51 -1.99 -28.29
C PHE A 357 9.61 -0.83 -27.30
N PHE A 358 10.43 0.17 -27.61
CA PHE A 358 10.75 1.29 -26.74
C PHE A 358 10.75 2.60 -27.52
N THR A 359 10.12 3.63 -26.97
CA THR A 359 10.14 4.99 -27.51
C THR A 359 10.98 5.87 -26.59
N PRO A 360 12.19 6.29 -26.99
CA PRO A 360 13.02 7.20 -26.20
C PRO A 360 12.29 8.52 -25.93
N ALA A 361 12.51 9.12 -24.76
CA ALA A 361 11.94 10.43 -24.45
C ALA A 361 12.48 11.50 -25.41
N GLY A 362 11.57 12.30 -25.98
CA GLY A 362 11.91 13.31 -26.98
C GLY A 362 12.00 12.78 -28.42
N SER A 363 11.80 11.47 -28.62
CA SER A 363 11.72 10.85 -29.95
C SER A 363 10.30 10.39 -30.27
N ALA A 364 9.92 10.42 -31.55
CA ALA A 364 8.72 9.78 -32.07
C ALA A 364 9.03 8.38 -32.67
N ALA A 365 10.30 8.06 -32.90
CA ALA A 365 10.72 6.79 -33.45
C ALA A 365 10.74 5.70 -32.36
N GLU A 366 10.15 4.55 -32.69
CA GLU A 366 10.21 3.33 -31.89
C GLU A 366 11.47 2.55 -32.26
N GLU A 367 12.17 2.04 -31.26
CA GLU A 367 13.30 1.13 -31.42
C GLU A 367 13.04 -0.17 -30.66
N ILE A 368 13.78 -1.23 -31.00
CA ILE A 368 13.65 -2.54 -30.36
C ILE A 368 14.87 -2.76 -29.46
N ILE A 369 14.60 -2.93 -28.17
CA ILE A 369 15.61 -3.38 -27.21
C ILE A 369 15.60 -4.91 -27.19
N HIS A 370 16.61 -5.51 -27.82
CA HIS A 370 16.83 -6.95 -27.78
C HIS A 370 17.26 -7.37 -26.38
N ALA A 371 16.40 -8.13 -25.69
CA ALA A 371 16.63 -8.60 -24.33
C ALA A 371 16.06 -10.01 -24.13
N GLU A 372 16.76 -10.81 -23.34
CA GLU A 372 16.37 -12.17 -22.99
C GLU A 372 15.34 -12.19 -21.86
N ARG A 373 15.42 -11.20 -20.97
CA ARG A 373 14.53 -11.04 -19.81
C ARG A 373 13.93 -9.65 -19.82
N ILE A 374 12.61 -9.55 -19.69
CA ILE A 374 11.91 -8.27 -19.49
C ILE A 374 11.10 -8.43 -18.22
N ILE A 375 11.55 -7.79 -17.14
CA ILE A 375 10.92 -7.88 -15.82
C ILE A 375 10.15 -6.59 -15.58
N ASP A 376 8.85 -6.71 -15.31
CA ASP A 376 8.02 -5.57 -14.98
C ASP A 376 8.05 -5.28 -13.48
N CYS A 377 8.79 -4.24 -13.09
CA CYS A 377 8.93 -3.81 -11.71
C CYS A 377 8.03 -2.61 -11.38
N ARG A 378 7.13 -2.20 -12.29
CA ARG A 378 6.19 -1.10 -12.02
C ARG A 378 5.20 -1.54 -10.94
N CYS A 379 4.96 -0.69 -9.94
CA CYS A 379 3.82 -0.89 -9.05
C CYS A 379 2.55 -0.67 -9.88
N GLN A 380 1.68 -1.68 -9.92
CA GLN A 380 0.39 -1.56 -10.56
C GLN A 380 -0.54 -0.75 -9.66
N ALA A 381 -1.42 0.06 -10.25
CA ALA A 381 -2.58 0.54 -9.51
C ALA A 381 -3.47 -0.66 -9.16
N PRO A 382 -4.30 -0.60 -8.10
CA PRO A 382 -5.36 -1.57 -7.86
C PRO A 382 -6.13 -1.86 -9.15
N ASP A 383 -6.31 -3.14 -9.46
CA ASP A 383 -7.07 -3.56 -10.63
C ASP A 383 -8.57 -3.28 -10.43
N LEU A 384 -9.03 -2.13 -10.92
CA LEU A 384 -10.44 -1.75 -10.88
C LEU A 384 -11.30 -2.60 -11.82
N SER A 385 -10.72 -3.35 -12.75
CA SER A 385 -11.44 -4.26 -13.64
C SER A 385 -11.69 -5.64 -13.02
N ALA A 386 -11.10 -5.95 -11.88
CA ALA A 386 -11.30 -7.21 -11.18
C ALA A 386 -12.79 -7.45 -10.88
N PRO A 387 -13.30 -8.70 -11.01
CA PRO A 387 -14.73 -9.01 -10.82
C PRO A 387 -15.31 -8.49 -9.50
N LEU A 388 -14.55 -8.60 -8.41
CA LEU A 388 -14.93 -8.09 -7.10
C LEU A 388 -15.21 -6.58 -7.14
N ILE A 389 -14.33 -5.80 -7.75
CA ILE A 389 -14.45 -4.35 -7.82
C ILE A 389 -15.60 -3.95 -8.75
N GLN A 390 -15.72 -4.62 -9.90
CA GLN A 390 -16.83 -4.40 -10.83
C GLN A 390 -18.19 -4.72 -10.20
N SER A 391 -18.26 -5.72 -9.31
CA SER A 391 -19.49 -6.01 -8.56
C SER A 391 -19.89 -4.87 -7.62
N LEU A 392 -18.92 -4.21 -6.98
CA LEU A 392 -19.18 -3.06 -6.10
C LEU A 392 -19.71 -1.87 -6.88
N PHE A 393 -19.13 -1.58 -8.05
CA PHE A 393 -19.60 -0.52 -8.94
C PHE A 393 -21.02 -0.82 -9.44
N SER A 394 -21.25 -2.04 -9.93
CA SER A 394 -22.57 -2.46 -10.42
C SER A 394 -23.65 -2.44 -9.34
N ALA A 395 -23.27 -2.69 -8.09
CA ALA A 395 -24.17 -2.64 -6.94
C ALA A 395 -24.34 -1.25 -6.32
N GLY A 396 -23.65 -0.22 -6.85
CA GLY A 396 -23.66 1.13 -6.27
C GLY A 396 -23.10 1.17 -4.84
N LEU A 397 -22.08 0.37 -4.55
CA LEU A 397 -21.43 0.25 -3.23
C LEU A 397 -20.05 0.94 -3.16
N ALA A 398 -19.52 1.34 -4.30
CA ALA A 398 -18.30 2.13 -4.40
C ALA A 398 -18.27 2.83 -5.76
N MET A 399 -17.35 3.78 -5.91
CA MET A 399 -17.00 4.38 -7.19
C MET A 399 -15.47 4.49 -7.30
N ALA A 400 -14.95 4.60 -8.52
CA ALA A 400 -13.55 4.91 -8.72
C ALA A 400 -13.25 6.33 -8.23
N ASP A 401 -12.03 6.56 -7.74
CA ASP A 401 -11.57 7.91 -7.44
C ASP A 401 -11.36 8.72 -8.73
N GLU A 402 -11.24 10.05 -8.58
CA GLU A 402 -11.11 11.00 -9.70
C GLU A 402 -9.88 10.75 -10.61
N LEU A 403 -8.87 10.02 -10.13
CA LEU A 403 -7.65 9.68 -10.86
C LEU A 403 -7.64 8.24 -11.37
N SER A 404 -8.67 7.45 -11.05
CA SER A 404 -8.75 6.01 -11.35
C SER A 404 -7.53 5.24 -10.85
N LEU A 405 -7.03 5.61 -9.66
CA LEU A 405 -5.94 4.93 -8.95
C LEU A 405 -6.45 3.99 -7.84
N GLY A 406 -7.75 3.91 -7.62
CA GLY A 406 -8.38 3.16 -6.54
C GLY A 406 -9.87 3.46 -6.42
N LEU A 407 -10.43 3.13 -5.25
CA LEU A 407 -11.78 3.50 -4.86
C LEU A 407 -11.79 4.90 -4.24
N ALA A 408 -12.87 5.65 -4.49
CA ALA A 408 -13.14 6.89 -3.79
C ALA A 408 -13.51 6.57 -2.33
N VAL A 409 -12.70 7.00 -1.37
CA VAL A 409 -12.90 6.70 0.05
C VAL A 409 -12.70 7.91 0.95
N ASN A 410 -13.36 7.92 2.10
CA ASN A 410 -13.07 8.89 3.16
C ASN A 410 -11.79 8.53 3.94
N ALA A 411 -11.40 9.36 4.92
CA ALA A 411 -10.18 9.16 5.70
C ALA A 411 -10.15 7.85 6.53
N ARG A 412 -11.32 7.27 6.83
CA ARG A 412 -11.47 5.99 7.53
C ARG A 412 -11.52 4.79 6.58
N GLY A 413 -11.53 5.04 5.27
CA GLY A 413 -11.66 4.02 4.23
C GLY A 413 -13.09 3.67 3.84
N GLU A 414 -14.13 4.37 4.32
CA GLU A 414 -15.51 4.10 3.85
C GLU A 414 -15.65 4.58 2.40
N PRO A 415 -16.13 3.75 1.45
CA PRO A 415 -16.34 4.15 0.07
C PRO A 415 -17.41 5.24 -0.06
N PHE A 416 -17.16 6.20 -0.94
CA PHE A 416 -18.15 7.20 -1.33
C PHE A 416 -19.09 6.67 -2.41
N LEU A 417 -20.31 7.19 -2.38
CA LEU A 417 -21.31 7.08 -3.44
C LEU A 417 -21.37 8.38 -4.25
N GLU A 418 -22.09 8.34 -5.37
CA GLU A 418 -22.24 9.50 -6.27
C GLU A 418 -22.88 10.72 -5.58
N ASP A 419 -23.73 10.50 -4.57
CA ASP A 419 -24.36 11.56 -3.77
C ASP A 419 -23.43 12.16 -2.68
N GLY A 420 -22.19 11.68 -2.59
CA GLY A 420 -21.20 12.08 -1.60
C GLY A 420 -21.37 11.42 -0.23
N SER A 421 -22.38 10.57 -0.04
CA SER A 421 -22.55 9.78 1.18
C SER A 421 -21.55 8.61 1.22
N ALA A 422 -21.26 8.12 2.42
CA ALA A 422 -20.35 6.98 2.62
C ALA A 422 -21.14 5.70 2.90
N VAL A 423 -20.66 4.56 2.39
CA VAL A 423 -21.31 3.26 2.57
C VAL A 423 -21.03 2.70 3.96
N ALA A 424 -22.00 2.79 4.85
CA ALA A 424 -21.88 2.30 6.22
C ALA A 424 -21.57 0.79 6.28
N GLY A 425 -20.48 0.43 6.96
CA GLY A 425 -20.03 -0.96 7.16
C GLY A 425 -19.25 -1.58 6.01
N LEU A 426 -18.96 -0.82 4.97
CA LEU A 426 -18.00 -1.22 3.96
C LEU A 426 -16.77 -0.33 4.10
N PHE A 427 -15.59 -0.93 4.08
CA PHE A 427 -14.32 -0.22 4.20
C PHE A 427 -13.35 -0.72 3.12
N ALA A 428 -12.51 0.15 2.59
CA ALA A 428 -11.38 -0.15 1.73
C ALA A 428 -10.11 0.40 2.38
N ILE A 429 -9.28 -0.52 2.88
CA ILE A 429 -8.12 -0.23 3.70
C ILE A 429 -6.84 -0.43 2.90
N GLY A 430 -5.93 0.54 3.00
CA GLY A 430 -4.63 0.52 2.35
C GLY A 430 -4.69 0.93 0.87
N PRO A 431 -3.86 0.32 0.01
CA PRO A 431 -3.65 0.75 -1.37
C PRO A 431 -4.90 0.83 -2.25
N LEU A 432 -5.99 0.15 -1.88
CA LEU A 432 -7.25 0.24 -2.63
C LEU A 432 -7.83 1.66 -2.63
N GLY A 433 -7.50 2.51 -1.65
CA GLY A 433 -7.90 3.92 -1.57
C GLY A 433 -6.86 4.93 -2.07
N LEU A 434 -5.83 4.49 -2.81
CA LEU A 434 -4.63 5.29 -3.14
C LEU A 434 -4.92 6.62 -3.85
N GLY A 435 -6.00 6.70 -4.62
CA GLY A 435 -6.38 7.94 -5.31
C GLY A 435 -6.98 9.00 -4.39
N SER A 436 -7.73 8.58 -3.36
CA SER A 436 -8.31 9.49 -2.36
C SER A 436 -7.35 9.84 -1.23
N LEU A 437 -6.47 8.90 -0.86
CA LEU A 437 -5.58 9.01 0.29
C LEU A 437 -4.12 8.89 -0.20
N PRO A 438 -3.38 10.00 -0.32
CA PRO A 438 -1.96 9.93 -0.67
C PRO A 438 -1.19 9.19 0.43
N ASP A 439 -0.13 8.49 0.04
CA ASP A 439 0.75 7.73 0.94
C ASP A 439 0.07 6.60 1.74
N ILE A 440 -1.18 6.23 1.43
CA ILE A 440 -1.90 5.15 2.12
C ILE A 440 -1.28 3.75 1.95
N ASP A 441 -0.26 3.64 1.10
CA ASP A 441 0.58 2.46 0.92
C ASP A 441 1.71 2.35 1.97
N LEU A 442 1.88 3.34 2.84
CA LEU A 442 2.84 3.33 3.96
C LEU A 442 2.26 2.63 5.20
N VAL A 443 3.13 1.93 5.94
CA VAL A 443 2.77 1.20 7.17
C VAL A 443 2.03 2.07 8.19
N PRO A 444 2.53 3.25 8.62
CA PRO A 444 1.84 4.08 9.62
C PRO A 444 0.47 4.56 9.17
N GLU A 445 0.31 4.78 7.87
CA GLU A 445 -0.93 5.28 7.27
C GLU A 445 -2.02 4.19 7.25
N ILE A 446 -1.63 2.95 6.95
CA ILE A 446 -2.50 1.77 7.00
C ILE A 446 -2.91 1.44 8.43
N VAL A 447 -1.96 1.48 9.37
CA VAL A 447 -2.22 1.25 10.80
C VAL A 447 -3.23 2.27 11.31
N SER A 448 -2.97 3.56 11.08
CA SER A 448 -3.89 4.64 11.46
C SER A 448 -5.28 4.46 10.85
N GLN A 449 -5.37 4.09 9.57
CA GLN A 449 -6.65 3.86 8.90
C GLN A 449 -7.39 2.63 9.46
N ALA A 450 -6.69 1.53 9.75
CA ALA A 450 -7.27 0.29 10.26
C ALA A 450 -7.94 0.48 11.63
N TYR A 451 -7.29 1.20 12.55
CA TYR A 451 -7.90 1.54 13.84
C TYR A 451 -9.05 2.53 13.70
N ALA A 452 -8.94 3.54 12.85
CA ALA A 452 -10.05 4.46 12.59
C ALA A 452 -11.29 3.73 12.03
N ALA A 453 -11.08 2.71 11.18
CA ALA A 453 -12.14 1.83 10.72
C ALA A 453 -12.69 0.95 11.86
N ALA A 454 -11.84 0.37 12.70
CA ALA A 454 -12.27 -0.44 13.84
C ALA A 454 -13.08 0.36 14.86
N GLU A 455 -12.71 1.61 15.14
CA GLU A 455 -13.48 2.53 15.98
C GLU A 455 -14.86 2.78 15.39
N ARG A 456 -14.92 3.07 14.09
CA ARG A 456 -16.18 3.28 13.36
C ARG A 456 -17.08 2.04 13.38
N VAL A 457 -16.50 0.85 13.29
CA VAL A 457 -17.21 -0.43 13.45
C VAL A 457 -17.76 -0.57 14.87
N GLY A 458 -16.96 -0.21 15.89
CA GLY A 458 -17.39 -0.17 17.28
C GLY A 458 -18.58 0.76 17.52
N GLU A 459 -18.53 1.99 17.01
CA GLU A 459 -19.63 2.96 17.08
C GLU A 459 -20.93 2.45 16.48
N ARG A 460 -20.86 1.61 15.43
CA ARG A 460 -22.02 1.05 14.74
C ARG A 460 -22.73 -0.03 15.56
N PHE A 461 -21.98 -0.95 16.16
CA PHE A 461 -22.56 -2.09 16.89
C PHE A 461 -22.79 -1.80 18.37
N TYR A 462 -21.98 -0.91 18.95
CA TYR A 462 -21.96 -0.60 20.37
C TYR A 462 -21.92 0.91 20.57
N PRO A 463 -22.97 1.65 20.14
CA PRO A 463 -23.02 3.08 20.35
C PRO A 463 -22.93 3.35 21.85
N GLN A 464 -21.92 4.11 22.29
CA GLN A 464 -21.87 4.53 23.69
C GLN A 464 -23.14 5.33 23.96
N VAL A 465 -23.96 4.85 24.91
CA VAL A 465 -25.02 5.67 25.49
C VAL A 465 -24.30 6.85 26.13
N LYS A 466 -24.30 8.01 25.47
CA LYS A 466 -23.87 9.25 26.11
C LYS A 466 -24.72 9.37 27.38
N ALA A 467 -24.08 9.24 28.54
CA ALA A 467 -24.73 9.58 29.80
C ALA A 467 -25.19 11.03 29.67
N VAL A 468 -26.51 11.22 29.83
CA VAL A 468 -27.16 12.54 29.89
C VAL A 468 -26.72 13.27 31.14
#